data_AF-A0A2G4IBU9-F1
#
_entry.id   AF-A0A2G4IBU9-F1
#
_cell.length_a   1.000
_cell.length_b   1.000
_cell.length_c   1.000
_cell.angle_alpha   90.00
_cell.angle_beta   90.00
_cell.angle_gamma   90.00
#
_symmetry.space_group_name_H-M   'P 1'
#
loop_
_entity.id
_entity.type
_entity.pdbx_description
1 polymer ?
#
loop_
_entity_poly.entity_id
_entity_poly.type
_entity_poly.pdbx_seq_one_letter_code
_entity_poly.pdbx_strand_id
1 'polypeptide(L)'
;YWLSVAAFALAVLSYPIVLGYVAALVALDFFPLRRFQRGNSLSLVDAAAWKVWREKVPFLFLSVVLVAGTVYGRFFVTGDWSKPTNLGEFTLVERAMQAFYLWAYYAWKPLLPLDLCPVYPVLMESKFNEPVFLLSALGVLAVSAMLFVKRRVWPAAFALWLAHLGLLVPMLGLTERPHYPHDRYSIINSIMWSVAMAGLLWKLSQVRSKSVFVLACGAVLVVMLGAVSWRQVAAWHSDLPFFTDMAAKLRSPHYRSQALMKLGNAHADLGDDTKAVASYRESLQVSPSSAMFHLHFNHANALARLAQWPDSIASYEVALRLKPDSASAALNYGVALAAKGELDRAVEQLNRALQLNPQSANAHAQLAEVLTKQGKTEQARQHASEADRLRMVSPK
;
A
#
# COMPACT_ATOMS: atom_id res chain seq x y z
N TYR A 1 15.74 31.98 4.02
CA TYR A 1 14.50 31.98 3.20
C TYR A 1 14.64 31.14 1.95
N TRP A 2 15.43 31.54 0.95
CA TRP A 2 15.56 30.78 -0.32
C TRP A 2 16.10 29.36 -0.15
N LEU A 3 16.98 29.12 0.83
CA LEU A 3 17.39 27.77 1.20
C LEU A 3 16.19 26.89 1.62
N SER A 4 15.22 27.45 2.35
CA SER A 4 14.00 26.74 2.75
C SER A 4 13.09 26.47 1.55
N VAL A 5 13.02 27.40 0.58
CA VAL A 5 12.28 27.20 -0.68
C VAL A 5 12.94 26.11 -1.52
N ALA A 6 14.28 26.12 -1.64
CA ALA A 6 15.03 25.09 -2.37
C ALA A 6 14.88 23.71 -1.71
N ALA A 7 14.97 23.63 -0.38
CA ALA A 7 14.74 22.39 0.36
C ALA A 7 13.31 21.87 0.15
N PHE A 8 12.31 22.75 0.15
CA PHE A 8 10.93 22.38 -0.16
C PHE A 8 10.78 21.87 -1.60
N ALA A 9 11.40 22.54 -2.59
CA ALA A 9 11.37 22.09 -3.97
C ALA A 9 11.97 20.68 -4.13
N LEU A 10 13.14 20.42 -3.51
CA LEU A 10 13.76 19.09 -3.50
C LEU A 10 12.89 18.05 -2.79
N ALA A 11 12.28 18.41 -1.67
CA ALA A 11 11.42 17.50 -0.92
C ALA A 11 10.14 17.15 -1.71
N VAL A 12 9.56 18.12 -2.42
CA VAL A 12 8.39 17.91 -3.28
C VAL A 12 8.71 17.03 -4.49
N LEU A 13 9.93 17.10 -5.03
CA LEU A 13 10.40 16.18 -6.08
C LEU A 13 10.53 14.73 -5.58
N SER A 14 10.81 14.53 -4.30
CA SER A 14 10.87 13.20 -3.69
C SER A 14 9.47 12.64 -3.43
N TYR A 15 8.57 13.42 -2.83
CA TYR A 15 7.23 12.94 -2.52
C TYR A 15 6.20 14.08 -2.42
N PRO A 16 5.05 14.02 -3.14
CA PRO A 16 4.00 15.05 -3.14
C PRO A 16 3.36 15.33 -1.78
N ILE A 17 3.61 14.48 -0.79
CA ILE A 17 3.04 14.62 0.55
C ILE A 17 3.53 15.87 1.30
N VAL A 18 4.67 16.41 0.85
CA VAL A 18 5.28 17.63 1.38
C VAL A 18 4.42 18.87 1.08
N LEU A 19 3.47 18.80 0.14
CA LEU A 19 2.52 19.89 -0.16
C LEU A 19 1.78 20.40 1.09
N GLY A 20 1.49 19.51 2.05
CA GLY A 20 0.85 19.87 3.30
C GLY A 20 1.69 20.79 4.19
N TYR A 21 3.01 20.87 3.97
CA TYR A 21 3.91 21.73 4.74
C TYR A 21 3.56 23.22 4.64
N VAL A 22 2.93 23.66 3.54
CA VAL A 22 2.47 25.06 3.42
C VAL A 22 1.43 25.39 4.50
N ALA A 23 0.51 24.46 4.78
CA ALA A 23 -0.47 24.64 5.85
C ALA A 23 0.21 24.68 7.22
N ALA A 24 1.23 23.87 7.45
CA ALA A 24 2.03 23.90 8.68
C ALA A 24 2.77 25.24 8.84
N LEU A 25 3.37 25.78 7.77
CA LEU A 25 4.03 27.09 7.80
C LEU A 25 3.05 28.22 8.15
N VAL A 26 1.84 28.18 7.57
CA VAL A 26 0.78 29.15 7.90
C VAL A 26 0.38 29.02 9.36
N ALA A 27 0.14 27.80 9.85
CA ALA A 27 -0.22 27.57 11.26
C ALA A 27 0.85 28.11 12.22
N LEU A 28 2.14 27.93 11.90
CA LEU A 28 3.25 28.44 12.70
C LEU A 28 3.33 29.97 12.74
N ASP A 29 2.92 30.65 11.66
CA ASP A 29 2.85 32.12 11.62
C ASP A 29 1.75 32.66 12.55
N PHE A 30 0.64 31.93 12.72
CA PHE A 30 -0.36 32.25 13.74
C PHE A 30 0.17 31.96 15.14
N PHE A 31 0.85 30.83 15.32
CA PHE A 31 1.48 30.47 16.59
C PHE A 31 2.54 29.36 16.41
N PRO A 32 3.75 29.43 17.00
CA PRO A 32 4.18 30.33 18.09
C PRO A 32 4.62 31.71 17.66
N LEU A 33 4.83 31.93 16.36
CA LEU A 33 5.51 33.13 15.88
C LEU A 33 4.63 34.38 15.98
N ARG A 34 3.30 34.23 16.04
CA ARG A 34 2.32 35.31 16.22
C ARG A 34 2.54 36.47 15.25
N ARG A 35 2.95 36.19 14.02
CA ARG A 35 3.38 37.19 13.03
C ARG A 35 2.24 38.04 12.51
N PHE A 36 1.01 37.58 12.69
CA PHE A 36 -0.24 38.32 12.39
C PHE A 36 -0.82 39.06 13.60
N GLN A 37 -0.23 38.94 14.79
CA GLN A 37 -0.70 39.63 16.00
C GLN A 37 0.09 40.91 16.25
N ARG A 38 -0.63 41.99 16.55
CA ARG A 38 -0.07 43.25 17.05
C ARG A 38 -0.77 43.60 18.36
N GLY A 39 -0.07 43.43 19.48
CA GLY A 39 -0.70 43.54 20.79
C GLY A 39 -1.83 42.51 20.94
N ASN A 40 -3.06 42.97 21.21
CA ASN A 40 -4.24 42.12 21.35
C ASN A 40 -5.06 41.94 20.06
N SER A 41 -4.70 42.62 18.95
CA SER A 41 -5.45 42.53 17.69
C SER A 41 -4.76 41.59 16.68
N LEU A 42 -5.57 40.81 15.96
CA LEU A 42 -5.16 39.99 14.83
C LEU A 42 -5.49 40.77 13.54
N SER A 43 -4.51 40.94 12.67
CA SER A 43 -4.71 41.55 11.36
C SER A 43 -4.11 40.66 10.27
N LEU A 44 -4.92 40.34 9.24
CA LEU A 44 -4.52 39.47 8.13
C LEU A 44 -4.26 40.23 6.83
N VAL A 45 -4.58 41.52 6.80
CA VAL A 45 -4.70 42.31 5.57
C VAL A 45 -3.81 43.55 5.56
N ASP A 46 -3.12 43.83 6.66
CA ASP A 46 -2.24 44.99 6.74
C ASP A 46 -0.89 44.76 6.05
N ALA A 47 -0.11 45.84 5.88
CA ALA A 47 1.15 45.79 5.14
C ALA A 47 2.18 44.81 5.76
N ALA A 48 2.09 44.51 7.05
CA ALA A 48 2.93 43.49 7.68
C ALA A 48 2.41 42.07 7.43
N ALA A 49 1.11 41.82 7.54
CA ALA A 49 0.53 40.54 7.15
C ALA A 49 0.85 40.20 5.69
N TRP A 50 0.82 41.20 4.80
CA TRP A 50 1.18 40.99 3.39
C TRP A 50 2.64 40.56 3.18
N LYS A 51 3.57 41.00 4.02
CA LYS A 51 4.95 40.50 4.00
C LYS A 51 5.01 39.01 4.36
N VAL A 52 4.26 38.59 5.37
CA VAL A 52 4.16 37.18 5.78
C VAL A 52 3.54 36.32 4.67
N TRP A 53 2.48 36.80 4.03
CA TRP A 53 1.86 36.10 2.89
C TRP A 53 2.80 35.97 1.69
N ARG A 54 3.55 37.03 1.36
CA ARG A 54 4.53 37.01 0.26
C ARG A 54 5.61 35.94 0.46
N GLU A 55 5.99 35.65 1.71
CA GLU A 55 6.92 34.57 2.00
C GLU A 55 6.38 33.18 1.64
N LYS A 56 5.05 32.99 1.56
CA LYS A 56 4.43 31.71 1.18
C LYS A 56 4.24 31.53 -0.32
N VAL A 57 4.30 32.61 -1.10
CA VAL A 57 4.02 32.58 -2.54
C VAL A 57 4.89 31.57 -3.30
N PRO A 58 6.22 31.48 -3.10
CA PRO A 58 7.02 30.48 -3.80
C PRO A 58 6.64 29.04 -3.46
N PHE A 59 6.28 28.78 -2.20
CA PHE A 59 5.83 27.45 -1.78
C PHE A 59 4.48 27.09 -2.41
N LEU A 60 3.52 28.02 -2.40
CA LEU A 60 2.21 27.85 -3.04
C LEU A 60 2.33 27.64 -4.55
N PHE A 61 3.18 28.42 -5.22
CA PHE A 61 3.43 28.28 -6.65
C PHE A 61 3.96 26.89 -7.00
N LEU A 62 5.01 26.43 -6.30
CA LEU A 62 5.55 25.07 -6.48
C LEU A 62 4.49 24.00 -6.22
N SER A 63 3.65 24.20 -5.20
CA SER A 63 2.55 23.29 -4.89
C SER A 63 1.52 23.18 -6.03
N VAL A 64 1.11 24.32 -6.59
CA VAL A 64 0.16 24.36 -7.72
C VAL A 64 0.74 23.67 -8.96
N VAL A 65 2.01 23.95 -9.28
CA VAL A 65 2.69 23.31 -10.43
C VAL A 65 2.72 21.79 -10.28
N LEU A 66 3.06 21.27 -9.09
CA LEU A 66 3.09 19.83 -8.86
C LEU A 66 1.69 19.19 -8.92
N VAL A 67 0.68 19.82 -8.31
CA VAL A 67 -0.70 19.34 -8.38
C VAL A 67 -1.17 19.29 -9.83
N ALA A 68 -0.92 20.34 -10.60
CA ALA A 68 -1.24 20.38 -12.03
C ALA A 68 -0.53 19.27 -12.81
N GLY A 69 0.77 19.06 -12.57
CA GLY A 69 1.54 17.98 -13.19
C GLY A 69 1.04 16.58 -12.81
N THR A 70 0.64 16.39 -11.54
CA THR A 70 0.09 15.11 -11.05
C THR A 70 -1.26 14.81 -11.68
N VAL A 71 -2.13 15.82 -11.76
CA VAL A 71 -3.43 15.73 -12.43
C VAL A 71 -3.23 15.43 -13.91
N TYR A 72 -2.34 16.15 -14.58
CA TYR A 72 -1.98 15.90 -15.97
C TYR A 72 -1.47 14.47 -16.19
N GLY A 73 -0.53 14.00 -15.35
CA GLY A 73 -0.02 12.63 -15.42
C GLY A 73 -1.11 11.57 -15.27
N ARG A 74 -2.04 11.76 -14.32
CA ARG A 74 -3.20 10.86 -14.15
C ARG A 74 -4.11 10.84 -15.38
N PHE A 75 -4.40 12.00 -15.97
CA PHE A 75 -5.31 12.11 -17.11
C PHE A 75 -4.71 11.64 -18.43
N PHE A 76 -3.44 11.93 -18.69
CA PHE A 76 -2.85 11.83 -20.02
C PHE A 76 -1.71 10.81 -20.13
N VAL A 77 -1.15 10.33 -19.02
CA VAL A 77 -0.02 9.39 -19.03
C VAL A 77 -0.44 8.01 -18.55
N THR A 78 -1.04 7.91 -17.35
CA THR A 78 -1.39 6.59 -16.78
C THR A 78 -2.76 6.08 -17.23
N GLY A 79 -3.68 6.96 -17.61
CA GLY A 79 -5.05 6.58 -17.98
C GLY A 79 -5.91 6.07 -16.81
N ASP A 80 -5.39 6.11 -15.58
CA ASP A 80 -6.01 5.59 -14.35
C ASP A 80 -7.08 6.54 -13.76
N TRP A 81 -7.95 7.10 -14.59
CA TRP A 81 -9.05 7.92 -14.08
C TRP A 81 -10.22 7.05 -13.63
N SER A 82 -10.22 6.65 -12.36
CA SER A 82 -11.42 6.12 -11.72
C SER A 82 -12.36 7.26 -11.34
N LYS A 83 -13.66 7.15 -11.65
CA LYS A 83 -14.66 8.13 -11.19
C LYS A 83 -14.63 8.21 -9.65
N PRO A 84 -14.66 9.43 -9.06
CA PRO A 84 -14.75 9.59 -7.61
C PRO A 84 -16.06 8.99 -7.08
N THR A 85 -16.04 8.51 -5.83
CA THR A 85 -17.21 7.92 -5.18
C THR A 85 -18.31 8.96 -5.02
N ASN A 86 -19.53 8.62 -5.43
CA ASN A 86 -20.66 9.52 -5.29
C ASN A 86 -21.23 9.52 -3.86
N LEU A 87 -22.14 10.45 -3.57
CA LEU A 87 -22.78 10.55 -2.25
C LEU A 87 -23.75 9.39 -1.93
N GLY A 88 -24.22 8.67 -2.95
CA GLY A 88 -25.07 7.49 -2.78
C GLY A 88 -24.29 6.24 -2.37
N GLU A 89 -23.04 6.11 -2.82
CA GLU A 89 -22.11 5.04 -2.44
C GLU A 89 -21.41 5.30 -1.10
N PHE A 90 -21.16 6.58 -0.79
CA PHE A 90 -20.47 6.98 0.43
C PHE A 90 -21.02 8.32 0.94
N THR A 91 -21.87 8.23 1.96
CA THR A 91 -22.68 9.35 2.48
C THR A 91 -21.83 10.37 3.23
N LEU A 92 -22.40 11.55 3.49
CA LEU A 92 -21.72 12.61 4.26
C LEU A 92 -21.36 12.18 5.69
N VAL A 93 -22.22 11.38 6.32
CA VAL A 93 -21.97 10.88 7.68
C VAL A 93 -20.79 9.93 7.69
N GLU A 94 -20.74 9.00 6.74
CA GLU A 94 -19.65 8.02 6.66
C GLU A 94 -18.32 8.69 6.33
N ARG A 95 -18.32 9.70 5.43
CA ARG A 95 -17.17 10.57 5.16
C ARG A 95 -16.67 11.27 6.43
N ALA A 96 -17.58 11.82 7.22
CA ALA A 96 -17.23 12.49 8.47
C ALA A 96 -16.66 11.50 9.50
N MET A 97 -17.31 10.35 9.69
CA MET A 97 -16.85 9.31 10.62
C MET A 97 -15.46 8.78 10.25
N GLN A 98 -15.21 8.58 8.96
CA GLN A 98 -13.88 8.22 8.45
C GLN A 98 -12.85 9.31 8.76
N ALA A 99 -13.17 10.59 8.50
CA ALA A 99 -12.27 11.70 8.79
C ALA A 99 -11.90 11.77 10.28
N PHE A 100 -12.88 11.64 11.17
CA PHE A 100 -12.65 11.60 12.61
C PHE A 100 -11.79 10.42 13.05
N TYR A 101 -12.00 9.25 12.45
CA TYR A 101 -11.14 8.09 12.70
C TYR A 101 -9.70 8.32 12.25
N LEU A 102 -9.48 8.93 11.09
CA LEU A 102 -8.13 9.22 10.58
C LEU A 102 -7.39 10.24 11.45
N TRP A 103 -8.06 11.33 11.86
CA TRP A 103 -7.49 12.28 12.82
C TRP A 103 -7.11 11.60 14.13
N ALA A 104 -8.02 10.80 14.71
CA ALA A 104 -7.72 10.07 15.94
C ALA A 104 -6.55 9.11 15.75
N TYR A 105 -6.58 8.29 14.69
CA TYR A 105 -5.55 7.31 14.37
C TYR A 105 -4.16 7.94 14.33
N TYR A 106 -4.00 8.99 13.51
CA TYR A 106 -2.69 9.62 13.38
C TYR A 106 -2.27 10.41 14.62
N ALA A 107 -3.20 10.81 15.48
CA ALA A 107 -2.87 11.44 16.76
C ALA A 107 -2.24 10.44 17.76
N TRP A 108 -2.78 9.23 17.90
CA TRP A 108 -2.28 8.29 18.92
C TRP A 108 -1.21 7.32 18.39
N LYS A 109 -1.27 6.91 17.10
CA LYS A 109 -0.39 5.87 16.54
C LYS A 109 1.12 6.16 16.69
N PRO A 110 1.61 7.41 16.55
CA PRO A 110 3.02 7.70 16.80
C PRO A 110 3.44 7.57 18.26
N LEU A 111 2.51 7.69 19.20
CA LEU A 111 2.76 7.55 20.64
C LEU A 111 2.77 6.09 21.09
N LEU A 112 1.96 5.26 20.42
CA LEU A 112 1.80 3.83 20.69
C LEU A 112 1.85 3.08 19.36
N PRO A 113 3.05 2.72 18.86
CA PRO A 113 3.23 2.08 17.57
C PRO A 113 2.91 0.58 17.67
N LEU A 114 1.66 0.27 18.02
CA LEU A 114 1.13 -1.09 18.15
C LEU A 114 0.37 -1.46 16.88
N ASP A 115 0.38 -2.74 16.53
CA ASP A 115 -0.27 -3.28 15.33
C ASP A 115 0.16 -2.53 14.07
N LEU A 116 1.47 -2.46 13.84
CA LEU A 116 2.03 -1.88 12.62
C LEU A 116 1.64 -2.78 11.43
N CYS A 117 1.18 -2.15 10.35
CA CYS A 117 0.73 -2.80 9.13
C CYS A 117 1.09 -1.93 7.90
N PRO A 118 1.95 -2.43 7.00
CA PRO A 118 2.42 -1.68 5.84
C PRO A 118 1.49 -1.81 4.63
N VAL A 119 0.33 -2.44 4.80
CA VAL A 119 -0.74 -2.55 3.81
C VAL A 119 -1.99 -1.91 4.40
N TYR A 120 -2.94 -1.53 3.55
CA TYR A 120 -4.22 -0.99 3.99
C TYR A 120 -4.99 -2.05 4.78
N PRO A 121 -5.09 -1.96 6.13
CA PRO A 121 -5.57 -3.06 6.95
C PRO A 121 -7.09 -3.18 6.94
N VAL A 122 -7.78 -2.14 6.45
CA VAL A 122 -9.24 -2.09 6.42
C VAL A 122 -9.67 -1.66 5.03
N LEU A 123 -10.49 -2.49 4.39
CA LEU A 123 -11.24 -2.12 3.20
C LEU A 123 -12.69 -2.13 3.62
N MET A 124 -13.33 -0.98 3.49
CA MET A 124 -14.69 -0.75 3.00
C MET A 124 -15.88 -1.59 3.52
N GLU A 125 -15.69 -2.47 4.50
CA GLU A 125 -16.71 -3.35 5.07
C GLU A 125 -16.98 -3.05 6.54
N SER A 126 -16.14 -2.24 7.19
CA SER A 126 -16.39 -1.77 8.55
C SER A 126 -17.65 -0.91 8.57
N LYS A 127 -18.56 -1.23 9.49
CA LYS A 127 -19.78 -0.45 9.65
C LYS A 127 -19.41 0.82 10.40
N PHE A 128 -19.77 1.99 9.87
CA PHE A 128 -19.45 3.28 10.50
C PHE A 128 -20.15 3.50 11.86
N ASN A 129 -21.00 2.57 12.29
CA ASN A 129 -21.57 2.49 13.62
C ASN A 129 -20.69 1.70 14.63
N GLU A 130 -19.55 1.15 14.21
CA GLU A 130 -18.63 0.47 15.12
C GLU A 130 -18.08 1.44 16.19
N PRO A 131 -17.89 0.97 17.44
CA PRO A 131 -17.45 1.82 18.55
C PRO A 131 -16.17 2.61 18.25
N VAL A 132 -15.28 2.06 17.43
CA VAL A 132 -14.00 2.69 17.09
C VAL A 132 -14.19 4.05 16.41
N PHE A 133 -15.18 4.20 15.53
CA PHE A 133 -15.43 5.48 14.85
C PHE A 133 -16.09 6.47 15.80
N LEU A 134 -17.07 6.02 16.60
CA LEU A 134 -17.74 6.86 17.58
C LEU A 134 -16.78 7.40 18.64
N LEU A 135 -15.93 6.52 19.20
CA LEU A 135 -14.89 6.92 20.16
C LEU A 135 -13.87 7.86 19.54
N SER A 136 -13.52 7.67 18.27
CA SER A 136 -12.63 8.58 17.55
C SER A 136 -13.23 9.97 17.38
N ALA A 137 -14.51 10.05 16.98
CA ALA A 137 -15.22 11.32 16.87
C ALA A 137 -15.31 12.04 18.22
N LEU A 138 -15.73 11.34 19.27
CA LEU A 138 -15.79 11.89 20.63
C LEU A 138 -14.41 12.37 21.11
N GLY A 139 -13.36 11.57 20.88
CA GLY A 139 -11.99 11.90 21.28
C GLY A 139 -11.47 13.16 20.58
N VAL A 140 -11.60 13.24 19.26
CA VAL A 140 -11.17 14.41 18.46
C VAL A 140 -11.94 15.66 18.87
N LEU A 141 -13.26 15.57 19.06
CA LEU A 141 -14.08 16.70 19.50
C LEU A 141 -13.69 17.16 20.92
N ALA A 142 -13.49 16.22 21.85
CA ALA A 142 -13.09 16.53 23.22
C ALA A 142 -11.71 17.21 23.28
N VAL A 143 -10.72 16.68 22.56
CA VAL A 143 -9.37 17.28 22.46
C VAL A 143 -9.45 18.67 21.82
N SER A 144 -10.22 18.81 20.74
CA SER A 144 -10.42 20.10 20.07
C SER A 144 -11.05 21.14 21.00
N ALA A 145 -12.10 20.78 21.73
CA ALA A 145 -12.76 21.64 22.69
C ALA A 145 -11.83 22.02 23.85
N MET A 146 -11.11 21.04 24.42
CA MET A 146 -10.14 21.27 25.49
C MET A 146 -9.04 22.25 25.07
N LEU A 147 -8.41 22.01 23.91
CA LEU A 147 -7.33 22.86 23.41
C LEU A 147 -7.84 24.24 23.00
N PHE A 148 -9.06 24.35 22.49
CA PHE A 148 -9.70 25.63 22.23
C PHE A 148 -9.93 26.42 23.52
N VAL A 149 -10.47 25.81 24.57
CA VAL A 149 -10.65 26.46 25.88
C VAL A 149 -9.30 26.87 26.46
N LYS A 150 -8.29 26.00 26.38
CA LYS A 150 -6.94 26.24 26.89
C LYS A 150 -6.04 27.02 25.92
N ARG A 151 -6.54 27.53 24.79
CA ARG A 151 -5.72 28.19 23.75
C ARG A 151 -4.90 29.38 24.24
N ARG A 152 -5.33 30.05 25.32
CA ARG A 152 -4.55 31.15 25.93
C ARG A 152 -3.40 30.64 26.79
N VAL A 153 -3.55 29.46 27.40
CA VAL A 153 -2.57 28.83 28.30
C VAL A 153 -1.59 27.97 27.51
N TRP A 154 -2.08 27.17 26.56
CA TRP A 154 -1.29 26.29 25.70
C TRP A 154 -1.48 26.63 24.22
N PRO A 155 -1.11 27.84 23.79
CA PRO A 155 -1.31 28.25 22.42
C PRO A 155 -0.51 27.38 21.41
N ALA A 156 0.61 26.78 21.84
CA ALA A 156 1.41 25.83 21.04
C ALA A 156 0.68 24.54 20.73
N ALA A 157 0.09 23.93 21.75
CA ALA A 157 -0.65 22.69 21.60
C ALA A 157 -1.87 22.91 20.71
N PHE A 158 -2.57 24.04 20.87
CA PHE A 158 -3.72 24.38 20.02
C PHE A 158 -3.31 24.58 18.55
N ALA A 159 -2.21 25.26 18.28
CA ALA A 159 -1.71 25.47 16.92
C ALA A 159 -1.24 24.18 16.24
N LEU A 160 -0.49 23.34 16.96
CA LEU A 160 -0.07 22.03 16.49
C LEU A 160 -1.27 21.11 16.23
N TRP A 161 -2.31 21.20 17.04
CA TRP A 161 -3.55 20.46 16.83
C TRP A 161 -4.31 20.92 15.59
N LEU A 162 -4.47 22.23 15.36
CA LEU A 162 -5.08 22.73 14.13
C LEU A 162 -4.28 22.34 12.89
N ALA A 163 -2.94 22.39 13.00
CA ALA A 163 -2.06 21.95 11.92
C ALA A 163 -2.20 20.44 11.67
N HIS A 164 -2.30 19.61 12.72
CA HIS A 164 -2.58 18.18 12.62
C HIS A 164 -3.89 17.91 11.85
N LEU A 165 -4.98 18.59 12.22
CA LEU A 165 -6.26 18.43 11.54
C LEU A 165 -6.19 18.84 10.07
N GLY A 166 -5.57 20.00 9.78
CA GLY A 166 -5.48 20.55 8.43
C GLY A 166 -4.55 19.77 7.50
N LEU A 167 -3.41 19.31 8.01
CA LEU A 167 -2.40 18.59 7.25
C LEU A 167 -2.92 17.23 6.74
N LEU A 168 -3.83 16.62 7.50
CA LEU A 168 -4.42 15.33 7.16
C LEU A 168 -5.62 15.42 6.21
N VAL A 169 -6.13 16.62 5.88
CA VAL A 169 -7.30 16.82 4.99
C VAL A 169 -7.21 16.02 3.68
N PRO A 170 -6.08 16.00 2.95
CA PRO A 170 -5.94 15.20 1.72
C PRO A 170 -6.04 13.69 1.96
N MET A 171 -5.77 13.25 3.19
CA MET A 171 -5.81 11.86 3.65
C MET A 171 -7.04 11.58 4.50
N LEU A 172 -8.15 12.32 4.34
CA LEU A 172 -9.43 12.01 5.00
C LEU A 172 -10.39 11.19 4.15
N GLY A 173 -10.11 11.03 2.85
CA GLY A 173 -10.94 10.21 1.96
C GLY A 173 -12.21 10.93 1.54
N LEU A 174 -12.20 12.26 1.59
CA LEU A 174 -13.36 13.10 1.30
C LEU A 174 -13.67 13.17 -0.20
N THR A 175 -12.68 13.01 -1.07
CA THR A 175 -12.80 13.18 -2.53
C THR A 175 -12.47 11.92 -3.34
N GLU A 176 -11.69 11.00 -2.79
CA GLU A 176 -11.37 9.70 -3.39
C GLU A 176 -12.19 8.58 -2.72
N ARG A 177 -12.01 7.33 -3.15
CA ARG A 177 -12.58 6.16 -2.46
C ARG A 177 -12.20 6.20 -0.96
N PRO A 178 -13.07 5.75 -0.04
CA PRO A 178 -12.73 5.55 1.37
C PRO A 178 -11.36 4.86 1.52
N HIS A 179 -10.33 5.62 1.89
CA HIS A 179 -9.02 5.06 2.24
C HIS A 179 -8.87 5.02 3.77
N TYR A 180 -8.48 3.87 4.30
CA TYR A 180 -8.22 3.73 5.72
C TYR A 180 -6.83 4.22 6.09
N PRO A 181 -6.59 4.56 7.37
CA PRO A 181 -5.28 4.92 7.82
C PRO A 181 -4.29 3.82 7.46
N HIS A 182 -3.19 4.27 6.93
CA HIS A 182 -2.04 3.44 6.62
C HIS A 182 -0.85 4.02 7.34
N ASP A 183 -0.04 3.14 7.95
CA ASP A 183 1.15 3.55 8.69
C ASP A 183 2.15 4.36 7.85
N ARG A 184 2.13 4.21 6.52
CA ARG A 184 2.97 5.00 5.62
C ARG A 184 2.66 6.50 5.69
N TYR A 185 1.40 6.87 5.93
CA TYR A 185 1.01 8.27 6.04
C TYR A 185 1.25 8.83 7.44
N SER A 186 1.71 8.01 8.41
CA SER A 186 2.21 8.53 9.68
C SER A 186 3.39 9.49 9.48
N ILE A 187 4.09 9.40 8.36
CA ILE A 187 5.12 10.38 7.97
C ILE A 187 4.57 11.80 7.87
N ILE A 188 3.31 11.98 7.45
CA ILE A 188 2.67 13.29 7.36
C ILE A 188 2.60 13.92 8.74
N ASN A 189 2.02 13.18 9.68
CA ASN A 189 1.84 13.68 11.03
C ASN A 189 3.16 13.74 11.82
N SER A 190 4.18 12.98 11.41
CA SER A 190 5.49 13.01 12.05
C SER A 190 6.10 14.41 12.08
N ILE A 191 5.81 15.26 11.08
CA ILE A 191 6.27 16.66 11.04
C ILE A 191 5.79 17.42 12.28
N MET A 192 4.52 17.26 12.66
CA MET A 192 3.95 17.93 13.84
C MET A 192 4.55 17.39 15.14
N TRP A 193 4.78 16.08 15.21
CA TRP A 193 5.46 15.45 16.34
C TRP A 193 6.92 15.88 16.47
N SER A 194 7.64 16.07 15.37
CA SER A 194 9.01 16.60 15.39
C SER A 194 9.05 18.02 15.91
N VAL A 195 8.13 18.89 15.50
CA VAL A 195 8.03 20.27 16.03
C VAL A 195 7.68 20.26 17.52
N ALA A 196 6.73 19.42 17.93
CA ALA A 196 6.35 19.26 19.34
C ALA A 196 7.54 18.78 20.20
N MET A 197 8.27 17.77 19.72
CA MET A 197 9.44 17.21 20.38
C MET A 197 10.58 18.23 20.50
N ALA A 198 10.87 18.97 19.42
CA ALA A 198 11.88 20.03 19.45
C ALA A 198 11.54 21.12 20.48
N GLY A 199 10.27 21.53 20.55
CA GLY A 199 9.79 22.49 21.56
C GLY A 199 9.90 21.95 22.99
N LEU A 200 9.62 20.66 23.20
CA LEU A 200 9.79 19.99 24.49
C LEU A 200 11.26 19.95 24.92
N LEU A 201 12.15 19.52 24.03
CA LEU A 201 13.59 19.44 24.28
C LEU A 201 14.19 20.81 24.60
N TRP A 202 13.80 21.85 23.86
CA TRP A 202 14.19 23.23 24.14
C TRP A 202 13.74 23.66 25.54
N LYS A 203 12.50 23.35 25.93
CA LYS A 203 12.00 23.72 27.26
C LYS A 203 12.74 22.97 28.37
N LEU A 204 13.05 21.68 28.15
CA LEU A 204 13.81 20.87 29.10
C LEU A 204 15.25 21.37 29.25
N SER A 205 15.88 21.86 28.18
CA SER A 205 17.24 22.40 28.25
C SER A 205 17.35 23.70 29.07
N GLN A 206 16.23 24.38 29.32
CA GLN A 206 16.18 25.58 30.16
C GLN A 206 16.02 25.29 31.67
N VAL A 207 15.73 24.04 32.06
CA VAL A 207 15.47 23.68 33.47
C VAL A 207 16.74 23.09 34.12
N ARG A 208 17.20 23.71 35.22
CA ARG A 208 18.54 23.48 35.80
C ARG A 208 18.67 22.28 36.76
N SER A 209 17.58 21.69 37.27
CA SER A 209 17.66 20.56 38.20
C SER A 209 16.36 19.74 38.19
N LYS A 210 16.48 18.40 38.24
CA LYS A 210 15.45 17.33 38.12
C LYS A 210 15.05 16.86 36.71
N SER A 211 15.75 17.28 35.65
CA SER A 211 15.54 16.72 34.31
C SER A 211 16.11 15.31 34.15
N VAL A 212 17.12 14.89 34.93
CA VAL A 212 17.79 13.59 34.73
C VAL A 212 16.84 12.40 34.84
N PHE A 213 15.96 12.38 35.86
CA PHE A 213 14.99 11.29 36.02
C PHE A 213 13.93 11.29 34.89
N VAL A 214 13.39 12.45 34.53
CA VAL A 214 12.40 12.58 33.44
C VAL A 214 13.01 12.21 32.09
N LEU A 215 14.25 12.64 31.84
CA LEU A 215 15.01 12.29 30.64
C LEU A 215 15.34 10.79 30.62
N ALA A 216 15.69 10.19 31.75
CA ALA A 216 15.93 8.75 31.87
C ALA A 216 14.65 7.95 31.60
N CYS A 217 13.51 8.30 32.21
CA CYS A 217 12.22 7.68 31.93
C CYS A 217 11.81 7.84 30.45
N GLY A 218 12.03 9.03 29.88
CA GLY A 218 11.78 9.29 28.47
C GLY A 218 12.65 8.44 27.55
N ALA A 219 13.95 8.31 27.86
CA ALA A 219 14.87 7.47 27.11
C ALA A 219 14.49 5.98 27.19
N VAL A 220 14.15 5.49 28.38
CA VAL A 220 13.65 4.11 28.56
C VAL A 220 12.37 3.88 27.76
N LEU A 221 11.43 4.81 27.78
CA LEU A 221 10.21 4.73 26.99
C LEU A 221 10.50 4.68 25.49
N VAL A 222 11.40 5.54 24.99
CA VAL A 222 11.80 5.55 23.58
C VAL A 222 12.47 4.23 23.18
N VAL A 223 13.38 3.70 24.00
CA VAL A 223 14.02 2.40 23.75
C VAL A 223 12.99 1.28 23.74
N MET A 224 12.04 1.29 24.68
CA MET A 224 10.98 0.28 24.77
C MET A 224 10.04 0.33 23.57
N LEU A 225 9.53 1.52 23.20
CA LEU A 225 8.69 1.70 22.02
C LEU A 225 9.46 1.36 20.74
N GLY A 226 10.73 1.72 20.65
CA GLY A 226 11.62 1.36 19.54
C GLY A 226 11.79 -0.15 19.41
N ALA A 227 12.01 -0.86 20.53
CA ALA A 227 12.09 -2.33 20.53
C ALA A 227 10.76 -2.99 20.13
N VAL A 228 9.63 -2.45 20.58
CA VAL A 228 8.29 -2.92 20.19
C VAL A 228 8.04 -2.71 18.70
N SER A 229 8.40 -1.55 18.14
CA SER A 229 8.31 -1.31 16.70
C SER A 229 9.24 -2.22 15.91
N TRP A 230 10.50 -2.36 16.34
CA TRP A 230 11.50 -3.22 15.70
C TRP A 230 11.02 -4.67 15.61
N ARG A 231 10.48 -5.21 16.70
CA ARG A 231 9.96 -6.57 16.75
C ARG A 231 8.78 -6.80 15.81
N GLN A 232 7.88 -5.82 15.66
CA GLN A 232 6.75 -5.95 14.74
C GLN A 232 7.21 -5.92 13.27
N VAL A 233 8.14 -5.02 12.95
CA VAL A 233 8.67 -4.86 11.59
C VAL A 233 9.63 -5.99 11.22
N ALA A 234 10.15 -6.75 12.20
CA ALA A 234 10.98 -7.93 11.94
C ALA A 234 10.31 -8.91 10.96
N ALA A 235 8.99 -9.11 11.07
CA ALA A 235 8.23 -9.97 10.15
C ALA A 235 8.25 -9.48 8.70
N TRP A 236 8.51 -8.19 8.44
CA TRP A 236 8.47 -7.60 7.10
C TRP A 236 9.77 -7.79 6.31
N HIS A 237 10.81 -8.38 6.92
CA HIS A 237 12.11 -8.57 6.25
C HIS A 237 12.13 -9.79 5.31
N SER A 238 11.10 -10.62 5.33
CA SER A 238 11.04 -11.87 4.57
C SER A 238 9.60 -12.20 4.19
N ASP A 239 9.40 -12.69 2.97
CA ASP A 239 8.07 -12.91 2.38
C ASP A 239 7.19 -13.85 3.20
N LEU A 240 7.74 -14.96 3.72
CA LEU A 240 6.95 -15.95 4.48
C LEU A 240 6.34 -15.37 5.77
N PRO A 241 7.12 -14.89 6.76
CA PRO A 241 6.56 -14.21 7.93
C PRO A 241 5.68 -13.02 7.57
N PHE A 242 6.06 -12.25 6.56
CA PHE A 242 5.30 -11.09 6.13
C PHE A 242 3.89 -11.46 5.66
N PHE A 243 3.78 -12.31 4.64
CA PHE A 243 2.48 -12.69 4.08
C PHE A 243 1.67 -13.56 5.04
N THR A 244 2.30 -14.30 5.94
CA THR A 244 1.63 -15.02 7.03
C THR A 244 0.95 -14.05 8.00
N ASP A 245 1.68 -13.03 8.47
CA ASP A 245 1.14 -11.99 9.35
C ASP A 245 0.03 -11.18 8.64
N MET A 246 0.22 -10.85 7.36
CA MET A 246 -0.78 -10.13 6.58
C MET A 246 -2.05 -10.96 6.36
N ALA A 247 -1.93 -12.25 6.04
CA ALA A 247 -3.09 -13.14 5.88
C ALA A 247 -3.89 -13.28 7.18
N ALA A 248 -3.23 -13.19 8.35
CA ALA A 248 -3.89 -13.23 9.65
C ALA A 248 -4.55 -11.90 10.05
N LYS A 249 -3.91 -10.75 9.73
CA LYS A 249 -4.39 -9.42 10.12
C LYS A 249 -5.46 -8.86 9.18
N LEU A 250 -5.38 -9.15 7.89
CA LEU A 250 -6.25 -8.55 6.88
C LEU A 250 -7.67 -9.10 6.99
N ARG A 251 -8.63 -8.20 7.26
CA ARG A 251 -10.05 -8.57 7.38
C ARG A 251 -10.76 -8.64 6.03
N SER A 252 -10.35 -7.82 5.07
CA SER A 252 -11.01 -7.82 3.77
C SER A 252 -10.69 -9.11 3.00
N PRO A 253 -11.72 -9.81 2.50
CA PRO A 253 -11.52 -11.01 1.71
C PRO A 253 -10.62 -10.79 0.49
N HIS A 254 -10.70 -9.62 -0.14
CA HIS A 254 -9.91 -9.32 -1.34
C HIS A 254 -8.41 -9.22 -1.05
N TYR A 255 -7.98 -8.37 -0.10
CA TYR A 255 -6.55 -8.26 0.20
C TYR A 255 -6.03 -9.47 0.97
N ARG A 256 -6.84 -10.11 1.82
CA ARG A 256 -6.45 -11.36 2.46
C ARG A 256 -6.21 -12.46 1.42
N SER A 257 -7.08 -12.58 0.42
CA SER A 257 -6.87 -13.51 -0.70
C SER A 257 -5.57 -13.22 -1.45
N GLN A 258 -5.26 -11.95 -1.72
CA GLN A 258 -3.98 -11.58 -2.35
C GLN A 258 -2.76 -11.92 -1.48
N ALA A 259 -2.83 -11.66 -0.17
CA ALA A 259 -1.76 -12.01 0.76
C ALA A 259 -1.54 -13.53 0.80
N LEU A 260 -2.61 -14.32 0.83
CA LEU A 260 -2.55 -15.79 0.76
C LEU A 260 -1.98 -16.30 -0.57
N MET A 261 -2.32 -15.67 -1.70
CA MET A 261 -1.70 -15.99 -2.98
C MET A 261 -0.19 -15.72 -2.94
N LYS A 262 0.23 -14.57 -2.39
CA LYS A 262 1.66 -14.24 -2.27
C LYS A 262 2.38 -15.16 -1.29
N LEU A 263 1.72 -15.58 -0.21
CA LEU A 263 2.22 -16.61 0.69
C LEU A 263 2.44 -17.94 -0.03
N GLY A 264 1.49 -18.34 -0.89
CA GLY A 264 1.61 -19.53 -1.72
C GLY A 264 2.79 -19.44 -2.70
N ASN A 265 3.01 -18.27 -3.31
CA ASN A 265 4.19 -18.04 -4.15
C ASN A 265 5.49 -18.20 -3.34
N ALA A 266 5.58 -17.59 -2.16
CA ALA A 266 6.76 -17.68 -1.30
C ALA A 266 7.05 -19.14 -0.87
N HIS A 267 6.02 -19.94 -0.61
CA HIS A 267 6.20 -21.38 -0.36
C HIS A 267 6.69 -22.14 -1.60
N ALA A 268 6.15 -21.83 -2.77
CA ALA A 268 6.57 -22.43 -4.04
C ALA A 268 8.02 -22.10 -4.38
N ASP A 269 8.46 -20.86 -4.14
CA ASP A 269 9.83 -20.42 -4.39
C ASP A 269 10.85 -21.15 -3.48
N LEU A 270 10.40 -21.61 -2.31
CA LEU A 270 11.18 -22.46 -1.40
C LEU A 270 11.05 -23.97 -1.70
N GLY A 271 10.29 -24.34 -2.73
CA GLY A 271 10.04 -25.74 -3.10
C GLY A 271 9.04 -26.49 -2.21
N ASP A 272 8.36 -25.80 -1.28
CA ASP A 272 7.31 -26.39 -0.44
C ASP A 272 5.95 -26.32 -1.14
N ASP A 273 5.79 -27.11 -2.20
CA ASP A 273 4.58 -27.11 -3.03
C ASP A 273 3.33 -27.52 -2.26
N THR A 274 3.48 -28.35 -1.22
CA THR A 274 2.37 -28.76 -0.34
C THR A 274 1.78 -27.54 0.39
N LYS A 275 2.63 -26.70 0.99
CA LYS A 275 2.16 -25.46 1.62
C LYS A 275 1.69 -24.44 0.59
N ALA A 276 2.35 -24.37 -0.57
CA ALA A 276 1.92 -23.49 -1.65
C ALA A 276 0.48 -23.77 -2.08
N VAL A 277 0.15 -25.04 -2.36
CA VAL A 277 -1.21 -25.48 -2.70
C VAL A 277 -2.21 -25.16 -1.59
N ALA A 278 -1.84 -25.36 -0.32
CA ALA A 278 -2.71 -25.00 0.80
C ALA A 278 -3.03 -23.50 0.84
N SER A 279 -2.02 -22.63 0.67
CA SER A 279 -2.22 -21.17 0.65
C SER A 279 -3.04 -20.70 -0.56
N TYR A 280 -2.81 -21.26 -1.75
CA TYR A 280 -3.63 -20.94 -2.92
C TYR A 280 -5.08 -21.40 -2.75
N ARG A 281 -5.30 -22.57 -2.16
CA ARG A 281 -6.64 -23.08 -1.87
C ARG A 281 -7.37 -22.18 -0.87
N GLU A 282 -6.70 -21.74 0.20
CA GLU A 282 -7.27 -20.78 1.15
C GLU A 282 -7.59 -19.45 0.46
N SER A 283 -6.69 -18.94 -0.38
CA SER A 283 -6.90 -17.72 -1.18
C SER A 283 -8.17 -17.81 -2.05
N LEU A 284 -8.35 -18.95 -2.75
CA LEU A 284 -9.53 -19.24 -3.57
C LEU A 284 -10.82 -19.37 -2.74
N GLN A 285 -10.74 -19.90 -1.52
CA GLN A 285 -11.89 -20.01 -0.60
C GLN A 285 -12.31 -18.65 -0.03
N VAL A 286 -11.33 -17.80 0.34
CA VAL A 286 -11.58 -16.50 0.95
C VAL A 286 -12.27 -15.55 -0.03
N SER A 287 -11.85 -15.54 -1.30
CA SER A 287 -12.49 -14.67 -2.29
C SER A 287 -12.47 -15.29 -3.69
N PRO A 288 -13.43 -16.19 -3.99
CA PRO A 288 -13.52 -16.84 -5.30
C PRO A 288 -13.73 -15.84 -6.45
N SER A 289 -14.48 -14.77 -6.20
CA SER A 289 -14.78 -13.73 -7.20
C SER A 289 -13.59 -12.84 -7.54
N SER A 290 -12.58 -12.77 -6.66
CA SER A 290 -11.35 -12.02 -6.92
C SER A 290 -10.21 -12.89 -7.44
N ALA A 291 -10.47 -14.18 -7.70
CA ALA A 291 -9.48 -15.10 -8.21
C ALA A 291 -9.01 -14.67 -9.61
N MET A 292 -7.76 -14.22 -9.68
CA MET A 292 -7.14 -13.76 -10.92
C MET A 292 -6.48 -14.92 -11.67
N PHE A 293 -6.18 -14.71 -12.96
CA PHE A 293 -5.42 -15.64 -13.79
C PHE A 293 -4.20 -16.23 -13.06
N HIS A 294 -3.38 -15.38 -12.43
CA HIS A 294 -2.14 -15.79 -11.76
C HIS A 294 -2.37 -16.73 -10.56
N LEU A 295 -3.48 -16.58 -9.83
CA LEU A 295 -3.79 -17.47 -8.70
C LEU A 295 -4.07 -18.89 -9.19
N HIS A 296 -4.95 -19.04 -10.19
CA HIS A 296 -5.24 -20.35 -10.78
C HIS A 296 -4.03 -20.95 -11.49
N PHE A 297 -3.27 -20.15 -12.22
CA PHE A 297 -2.05 -20.60 -12.91
C PHE A 297 -0.98 -21.10 -11.92
N ASN A 298 -0.71 -20.35 -10.85
CA ASN A 298 0.29 -20.75 -9.86
C ASN A 298 -0.17 -21.95 -9.02
N HIS A 299 -1.47 -22.01 -8.69
CA HIS A 299 -2.07 -23.18 -8.06
C HIS A 299 -1.92 -24.44 -8.94
N ALA A 300 -2.22 -24.32 -10.23
CA ALA A 300 -2.07 -25.41 -11.18
C ALA A 300 -0.61 -25.89 -11.31
N ASN A 301 0.35 -24.96 -11.36
CA ASN A 301 1.78 -25.28 -11.41
C ASN A 301 2.24 -26.04 -10.15
N ALA A 302 1.82 -25.61 -8.96
CA ALA A 302 2.17 -26.28 -7.70
C ALA A 302 1.55 -27.68 -7.62
N LEU A 303 0.28 -27.83 -8.02
CA LEU A 303 -0.39 -29.13 -8.11
C LEU A 303 0.30 -30.07 -9.12
N ALA A 304 0.76 -29.55 -10.25
CA ALA A 304 1.51 -30.32 -11.25
C ALA A 304 2.84 -30.83 -10.69
N ARG A 305 3.58 -30.02 -9.92
CA ARG A 305 4.82 -30.46 -9.28
C ARG A 305 4.60 -31.54 -8.21
N LEU A 306 3.42 -31.55 -7.58
CA LEU A 306 2.98 -32.62 -6.67
C LEU A 306 2.37 -33.83 -7.41
N ALA A 307 2.38 -33.85 -8.74
CA ALA A 307 1.72 -34.86 -9.58
C ALA A 307 0.22 -35.03 -9.32
N GLN A 308 -0.45 -34.01 -8.77
CA GLN A 308 -1.91 -33.96 -8.59
C GLN A 308 -2.57 -33.53 -9.90
N TRP A 309 -2.43 -34.37 -10.93
CA TRP A 309 -2.80 -34.02 -12.31
C TRP A 309 -4.26 -33.63 -12.50
N PRO A 310 -5.27 -34.33 -11.93
CA PRO A 310 -6.67 -33.93 -12.10
C PRO A 310 -6.97 -32.51 -11.61
N ASP A 311 -6.48 -32.14 -10.42
CA ASP A 311 -6.71 -30.82 -9.82
C ASP A 311 -5.91 -29.73 -10.54
N SER A 312 -4.70 -30.06 -10.99
CA SER A 312 -3.85 -29.17 -11.79
C SER A 312 -4.53 -28.81 -13.11
N ILE A 313 -5.06 -29.80 -13.83
CA ILE A 313 -5.80 -29.64 -15.08
C ILE A 313 -7.01 -28.73 -14.88
N ALA A 314 -7.84 -28.99 -13.85
CA ALA A 314 -8.99 -28.15 -13.55
C ALA A 314 -8.58 -26.68 -13.28
N SER A 315 -7.46 -26.47 -12.57
CA SER A 315 -6.94 -25.13 -12.30
C SER A 315 -6.42 -24.44 -13.57
N TYR A 316 -5.74 -25.15 -14.48
CA TYR A 316 -5.33 -24.59 -15.77
C TYR A 316 -6.51 -24.24 -16.67
N GLU A 317 -7.57 -25.04 -16.70
CA GLU A 317 -8.79 -24.74 -17.46
C GLU A 317 -9.42 -23.41 -17.01
N VAL A 318 -9.47 -23.16 -15.70
CA VAL A 318 -9.95 -21.88 -15.18
C VAL A 318 -8.99 -20.74 -15.54
N ALA A 319 -7.68 -20.94 -15.40
CA ALA A 319 -6.68 -19.95 -15.77
C ALA A 319 -6.81 -19.55 -17.26
N LEU A 320 -6.89 -20.52 -18.18
CA LEU A 320 -7.03 -20.25 -19.62
C LEU A 320 -8.40 -19.69 -20.00
N ARG A 321 -9.44 -19.90 -19.19
CA ARG A 321 -10.73 -19.20 -19.36
C ARG A 321 -10.62 -17.72 -19.03
N LEU A 322 -9.85 -17.39 -17.97
CA LEU A 322 -9.60 -16.00 -17.56
C LEU A 322 -8.62 -15.29 -18.51
N LYS A 323 -7.63 -16.01 -19.04
CA LYS A 323 -6.64 -15.48 -19.99
C LYS A 323 -6.36 -16.49 -21.12
N PRO A 324 -7.18 -16.47 -22.19
CA PRO A 324 -7.08 -17.43 -23.30
C PRO A 324 -5.80 -17.34 -24.13
N ASP A 325 -5.07 -16.24 -24.07
CA ASP A 325 -3.88 -15.92 -24.87
C ASP A 325 -2.56 -16.21 -24.13
N SER A 326 -2.60 -16.92 -23.00
CA SER A 326 -1.39 -17.25 -22.23
C SER A 326 -0.69 -18.50 -22.77
N ALA A 327 0.37 -18.30 -23.57
CA ALA A 327 1.19 -19.39 -24.11
C ALA A 327 1.77 -20.30 -23.01
N SER A 328 2.26 -19.72 -21.91
CA SER A 328 2.82 -20.49 -20.79
C SER A 328 1.77 -21.34 -20.07
N ALA A 329 0.52 -20.85 -19.95
CA ALA A 329 -0.56 -21.64 -19.38
C ALA A 329 -0.98 -22.79 -20.30
N ALA A 330 -1.09 -22.54 -21.62
CA ALA A 330 -1.37 -23.60 -22.59
C ALA A 330 -0.27 -24.67 -22.62
N LEU A 331 1.00 -24.26 -22.57
CA LEU A 331 2.14 -25.18 -22.49
C LEU A 331 2.06 -26.07 -21.25
N ASN A 332 1.99 -25.49 -20.05
CA ASN A 332 2.01 -26.26 -18.81
C ASN A 332 0.73 -27.11 -18.66
N TYR A 333 -0.39 -26.64 -19.20
CA TYR A 333 -1.62 -27.44 -19.26
C TYR A 333 -1.44 -28.68 -20.14
N GLY A 334 -0.87 -28.51 -21.33
CA GLY A 334 -0.53 -29.63 -22.22
C GLY A 334 0.40 -30.64 -21.57
N VAL A 335 1.40 -30.19 -20.82
CA VAL A 335 2.30 -31.05 -20.03
C VAL A 335 1.53 -31.85 -18.97
N ALA A 336 0.64 -31.20 -18.21
CA ALA A 336 -0.17 -31.88 -17.20
C ALA A 336 -1.14 -32.92 -17.81
N LEU A 337 -1.75 -32.62 -18.96
CA LEU A 337 -2.57 -33.56 -19.72
C LEU A 337 -1.76 -34.78 -20.18
N ALA A 338 -0.56 -34.54 -20.72
CA ALA A 338 0.35 -35.59 -21.16
C ALA A 338 0.75 -36.51 -20.00
N ALA A 339 1.05 -35.94 -18.83
CA ALA A 339 1.39 -36.69 -17.62
C ALA A 339 0.22 -37.54 -17.10
N LYS A 340 -1.03 -37.07 -17.25
CA LYS A 340 -2.24 -37.84 -16.95
C LYS A 340 -2.55 -38.92 -18.00
N GLY A 341 -1.93 -38.86 -19.18
CA GLY A 341 -2.16 -39.77 -20.31
C GLY A 341 -3.21 -39.30 -21.32
N GLU A 342 -3.72 -38.07 -21.19
CA GLU A 342 -4.69 -37.49 -22.13
C GLU A 342 -3.97 -36.88 -23.35
N LEU A 343 -3.31 -37.73 -24.13
CA LEU A 343 -2.34 -37.32 -25.15
C LEU A 343 -2.95 -36.44 -26.26
N ASP A 344 -4.18 -36.70 -26.71
CA ASP A 344 -4.82 -35.89 -27.77
C ASP A 344 -5.09 -34.46 -27.31
N ARG A 345 -5.62 -34.30 -26.09
CA ARG A 345 -5.83 -32.98 -25.49
C ARG A 345 -4.50 -32.27 -25.21
N ALA A 346 -3.47 -33.02 -24.84
CA ALA A 346 -2.12 -32.47 -24.67
C ALA A 346 -1.59 -31.87 -25.99
N VAL A 347 -1.71 -32.59 -27.11
CA VAL A 347 -1.34 -32.09 -28.45
C VAL A 347 -2.10 -30.81 -28.79
N GLU A 348 -3.41 -30.75 -28.53
CA GLU A 348 -4.22 -29.55 -28.77
C GLU A 348 -3.66 -28.33 -28.01
N GLN A 349 -3.41 -28.46 -26.71
CA GLN A 349 -2.92 -27.35 -25.89
C GLN A 349 -1.47 -26.96 -26.22
N LEU A 350 -0.61 -27.92 -26.56
CA LEU A 350 0.77 -27.66 -26.98
C LEU A 350 0.81 -26.95 -28.35
N ASN A 351 -0.04 -27.35 -29.29
CA ASN A 351 -0.21 -26.63 -30.55
C ASN A 351 -0.73 -25.21 -30.32
N ARG A 352 -1.70 -25.03 -29.42
CA ARG A 352 -2.18 -23.70 -29.03
C ARG A 352 -1.05 -22.85 -28.42
N ALA A 353 -0.20 -23.43 -27.58
CA ALA A 353 0.97 -22.74 -27.02
C ALA A 353 1.93 -22.28 -28.13
N LEU A 354 2.14 -23.10 -29.17
CA LEU A 354 2.95 -22.76 -30.35
C LEU A 354 2.29 -21.73 -31.27
N GLN A 355 0.96 -21.72 -31.38
CA GLN A 355 0.24 -20.65 -32.10
C GLN A 355 0.45 -19.29 -31.43
N LEU A 356 0.43 -19.27 -30.08
CA LEU A 356 0.64 -18.06 -29.29
C LEU A 356 2.12 -17.65 -29.21
N ASN A 357 3.04 -18.63 -29.20
CA ASN A 357 4.47 -18.40 -29.23
C ASN A 357 5.19 -19.44 -30.12
N PRO A 358 5.34 -19.17 -31.42
CA PRO A 358 5.97 -20.09 -32.37
C PRO A 358 7.44 -20.38 -32.09
N GLN A 359 8.14 -19.52 -31.33
CA GLN A 359 9.55 -19.67 -31.02
C GLN A 359 9.79 -20.40 -29.67
N SER A 360 8.75 -21.00 -29.10
CA SER A 360 8.88 -21.75 -27.84
C SER A 360 9.53 -23.11 -28.06
N ALA A 361 10.85 -23.18 -27.89
CA ALA A 361 11.60 -24.43 -27.93
C ALA A 361 11.05 -25.49 -26.95
N ASN A 362 10.60 -25.06 -25.77
CA ASN A 362 9.99 -25.95 -24.79
C ASN A 362 8.67 -26.55 -25.26
N ALA A 363 7.82 -25.76 -25.94
CA ALA A 363 6.56 -26.28 -26.47
C ALA A 363 6.79 -27.29 -27.60
N HIS A 364 7.75 -27.03 -28.50
CA HIS A 364 8.16 -27.99 -29.51
C HIS A 364 8.70 -29.30 -28.91
N ALA A 365 9.56 -29.21 -27.89
CA ALA A 365 10.11 -30.39 -27.23
C ALA A 365 9.01 -31.23 -26.54
N GLN A 366 8.09 -30.59 -25.82
CA GLN A 366 6.97 -31.27 -25.16
C GLN A 366 6.01 -31.90 -26.19
N LEU A 367 5.74 -31.22 -27.30
CA LEU A 367 4.90 -31.76 -28.37
C LEU A 367 5.55 -32.99 -29.03
N ALA A 368 6.86 -32.95 -29.27
CA ALA A 368 7.60 -34.10 -29.79
C ALA A 368 7.53 -35.32 -28.84
N GLU A 369 7.66 -35.09 -27.54
CA GLU A 369 7.53 -36.15 -26.53
C GLU A 369 6.12 -36.79 -26.56
N VAL A 370 5.07 -35.96 -26.57
CA VAL A 370 3.68 -36.44 -26.63
C VAL A 370 3.41 -37.20 -27.93
N LEU A 371 3.85 -36.69 -29.08
CA LEU A 371 3.69 -37.36 -30.38
C LEU A 371 4.43 -38.70 -30.45
N THR A 372 5.59 -38.79 -29.80
CA THR A 372 6.33 -40.07 -29.66
C THR A 372 5.49 -41.08 -28.87
N LYS A 373 4.88 -40.66 -27.75
CA LYS A 373 3.97 -41.51 -26.97
C LYS A 373 2.73 -41.94 -27.77
N GLN A 374 2.29 -41.13 -28.75
CA GLN A 374 1.21 -41.49 -29.69
C GLN A 374 1.67 -42.37 -30.87
N GLY A 375 2.96 -42.65 -31.03
CA GLY A 375 3.52 -43.38 -32.17
C GLY A 375 3.66 -42.55 -33.47
N LYS A 376 3.41 -41.23 -33.42
CA LYS A 376 3.52 -40.30 -34.56
C LYS A 376 4.98 -39.85 -34.76
N THR A 377 5.84 -40.82 -35.04
CA THR A 377 7.31 -40.68 -35.02
C THR A 377 7.85 -39.60 -35.96
N GLU A 378 7.25 -39.42 -37.14
CA GLU A 378 7.72 -38.41 -38.11
C GLU A 378 7.48 -36.98 -37.63
N GLN A 379 6.25 -36.69 -37.17
CA GLN A 379 5.89 -35.38 -36.63
C GLN A 379 6.69 -35.08 -35.35
N ALA A 380 6.92 -36.10 -34.52
CA ALA A 380 7.77 -35.97 -33.34
C ALA A 380 9.21 -35.54 -33.71
N ARG A 381 9.82 -36.16 -34.73
CA ARG A 381 11.17 -35.82 -35.18
C ARG A 381 11.27 -34.38 -35.70
N GLN A 382 10.25 -33.91 -36.42
CA GLN A 382 10.20 -32.54 -36.91
C GLN A 382 10.19 -31.53 -35.76
N HIS A 383 9.31 -31.71 -34.77
CA HIS A 383 9.24 -30.82 -33.62
C HIS A 383 10.47 -30.91 -32.71
N ALA A 384 11.08 -32.10 -32.56
CA ALA A 384 12.33 -32.24 -31.83
C ALA A 384 13.47 -31.45 -32.50
N SER A 385 13.59 -31.55 -33.83
CA SER A 385 14.60 -30.83 -34.60
C SER A 385 14.43 -29.31 -34.49
N GLU A 386 13.19 -28.82 -34.54
CA GLU A 386 12.91 -27.39 -34.37
C GLU A 386 13.19 -26.91 -32.94
N ALA A 387 12.88 -27.71 -31.92
CA ALA A 387 13.22 -27.38 -30.53
C ALA A 387 14.73 -27.20 -30.34
N ASP A 388 15.54 -28.09 -30.92
CA ASP A 388 17.00 -28.01 -30.83
C ASP A 388 17.56 -26.83 -31.62
N ARG A 389 17.02 -26.56 -32.82
CA ARG A 389 17.36 -25.36 -33.58
C ARG A 389 17.09 -24.09 -32.79
N LEU A 390 15.91 -23.96 -32.17
CA LEU A 390 15.54 -22.78 -31.38
C LEU A 390 16.41 -22.61 -30.13
N ARG A 391 16.83 -23.70 -29.49
CA ARG A 391 17.78 -23.66 -28.35
C ARG A 391 19.17 -23.18 -28.76
N MET A 392 19.63 -23.52 -29.96
CA MET A 392 20.93 -23.07 -30.48
C MET A 392 20.92 -21.58 -30.84
N VAL A 393 19.79 -21.06 -31.32
CA VAL A 393 19.65 -19.65 -31.73
C VAL A 393 19.46 -18.72 -30.54
N SER A 394 18.89 -19.22 -29.44
CA SER A 394 18.67 -18.45 -28.20
C SER A 394 19.29 -19.15 -26.98
N PRO A 395 20.63 -19.10 -26.81
CA PRO A 395 21.26 -19.56 -25.58
C PRO A 395 20.76 -18.71 -24.41
N LYS A 396 20.40 -19.37 -23.31
CA LYS A 396 19.87 -18.78 -22.07
C LYS A 396 20.66 -17.58 -21.56
#